data_AF-E9SZH7-F1
#
_entry.id   AF-E9SZH7-F1
#
_cell.length_a   1.000
_cell.length_b   1.000
_cell.length_c   1.000
_cell.angle_alpha   90.00
_cell.angle_beta   90.00
_cell.angle_gamma   90.00
#
_symmetry.space_group_name_H-M   'P 1'
#
loop_
_entity.id
_entity.type
_entity.pdbx_description
1 polymer ?
#
loop_
_entity_poly.entity_id
_entity_poly.type
_entity_poly.pdbx_seq_one_letter_code
_entity_poly.pdbx_strand_id
1 'polypeptide(L)'
;MSSDHQHFDDPTLEADVFARDCHSRGALLNVTGRWGTLALAALAEGPYRFGALRRRVDGVSERMLAQTLQQLERDGLVHREVRETIPPNVEYSLTPLGEEIAERLTGLIDLLESHMPDIYAAQNRYDAR
;
A
#
# COMPACT_ATOMS: atom_id res chain seq x y z
N MET A 1 39.41 -1.17 12.86
CA MET A 1 39.07 0.09 12.19
C MET A 1 37.56 0.25 12.33
N SER A 2 37.17 0.98 13.38
CA SER A 2 35.78 1.34 13.64
C SER A 2 35.26 2.16 12.48
N SER A 3 34.15 1.73 11.89
CA SER A 3 33.26 2.63 11.16
C SER A 3 31.96 2.65 11.94
N ASP A 4 31.90 3.57 12.89
CA ASP A 4 30.71 3.99 13.60
C ASP A 4 29.57 4.20 12.59
N HIS A 5 28.53 3.36 12.66
CA HIS A 5 27.26 3.64 12.00
C HIS A 5 26.51 4.67 12.86
N GLN A 6 26.98 5.92 12.84
CA GLN A 6 26.25 7.05 13.42
C GLN A 6 25.09 7.43 12.49
N HIS A 7 23.89 7.02 12.92
CA HIS A 7 22.60 7.71 12.88
C HIS A 7 22.27 8.59 11.65
N PHE A 8 21.26 8.16 10.87
CA PHE A 8 20.56 9.00 9.90
C PHE A 8 19.08 9.15 10.27
N ASP A 9 18.81 9.68 11.46
CA ASP A 9 17.51 10.26 11.84
C ASP A 9 17.57 11.79 11.70
N ASP A 10 18.05 12.28 10.56
CA ASP A 10 17.92 13.69 10.20
C ASP A 10 16.76 13.86 9.20
N PRO A 11 15.61 14.42 9.61
CA PRO A 11 14.45 14.63 8.75
C PRO A 11 14.70 15.66 7.63
N THR A 12 15.88 16.29 7.58
CA THR A 12 16.29 17.21 6.52
C THR A 12 17.14 16.56 5.41
N LEU A 13 17.56 15.30 5.57
CA LEU A 13 18.18 14.55 4.48
C LEU A 13 17.12 14.17 3.44
N GLU A 14 17.38 14.54 2.19
CA GLU A 14 16.54 14.21 1.04
C GLU A 14 16.32 12.69 0.97
N ALA A 15 15.06 12.26 0.95
CA ALA A 15 14.72 10.85 0.93
C ALA A 15 15.18 10.19 -0.38
N ASP A 16 16.08 9.20 -0.30
CA ASP A 16 16.51 8.41 -1.46
C ASP A 16 16.06 6.95 -1.31
N VAL A 17 15.06 6.56 -2.09
CA VAL A 17 14.52 5.19 -2.06
C VAL A 17 15.53 4.14 -2.55
N PHE A 18 16.55 4.54 -3.32
CA PHE A 18 17.61 3.67 -3.82
C PHE A 18 18.73 3.43 -2.80
N ALA A 19 18.83 4.24 -1.75
CA ALA A 19 19.71 3.97 -0.62
C ALA A 19 19.20 2.77 0.21
N ARG A 20 20.12 1.89 0.64
CA ARG A 20 19.81 0.63 1.32
C ARG A 20 19.06 0.85 2.64
N ASP A 21 19.52 1.82 3.43
CA ASP A 21 19.06 2.05 4.80
C ASP A 21 18.16 3.31 4.91
N CYS A 22 17.59 3.77 3.79
CA CYS A 22 16.69 4.92 3.81
C CYS A 22 15.26 4.51 4.20
N HIS A 23 14.67 5.25 5.13
CA HIS A 23 13.31 5.04 5.63
C HIS A 23 12.24 5.09 4.52
N SER A 24 12.45 5.87 3.45
CA SER A 24 11.51 5.95 2.32
C SER A 24 11.31 4.62 1.60
N ARG A 25 12.32 3.73 1.62
CA ARG A 25 12.22 2.37 1.07
C ARG A 25 11.20 1.53 1.84
N GLY A 26 11.15 1.67 3.17
CA GLY A 26 10.16 0.97 3.99
C GLY A 26 8.74 1.37 3.61
N ALA A 27 8.48 2.68 3.55
CA ALA A 27 7.19 3.22 3.12
C ALA A 27 6.81 2.76 1.70
N LEU A 28 7.75 2.82 0.76
CA LEU A 28 7.52 2.31 -0.61
C LEU A 28 7.10 0.85 -0.58
N LEU A 29 7.80 -0.03 0.15
CA LEU A 29 7.49 -1.45 0.20
C LEU A 29 6.13 -1.75 0.86
N ASN A 30 5.72 -0.95 1.85
CA ASN A 30 4.41 -1.06 2.48
C ASN A 30 3.30 -0.73 1.49
N VAL A 31 3.52 0.33 0.70
CA VAL A 31 2.57 0.81 -0.31
C VAL A 31 2.52 -0.12 -1.52
N THR A 32 3.67 -0.47 -2.11
CA THR A 32 3.77 -1.25 -3.35
C THR A 32 3.80 -2.76 -3.12
N GLY A 33 3.72 -3.20 -1.86
CA GLY A 33 3.58 -4.60 -1.51
C GLY A 33 2.27 -5.18 -2.05
N ARG A 34 2.21 -6.52 -2.15
CA ARG A 34 1.09 -7.24 -2.76
C ARG A 34 -0.30 -6.78 -2.31
N TRP A 35 -0.45 -6.39 -1.05
CA TRP A 35 -1.74 -6.00 -0.47
C TRP A 35 -1.87 -4.51 -0.20
N GLY A 36 -0.76 -3.78 -0.04
CA GLY A 36 -0.77 -2.34 0.22
C GLY A 36 -1.46 -1.59 -0.93
N THR A 37 -1.01 -1.86 -2.16
CA THR A 37 -1.58 -1.26 -3.37
C THR A 37 -3.07 -1.55 -3.48
N LEU A 38 -3.48 -2.80 -3.28
CA LEU A 38 -4.88 -3.21 -3.38
C LEU A 38 -5.75 -2.61 -2.27
N ALA A 39 -5.23 -2.49 -1.04
CA ALA A 39 -5.95 -1.88 0.07
C ALA A 39 -6.14 -0.37 -0.14
N LEU A 40 -5.10 0.34 -0.58
CA LEU A 40 -5.18 1.77 -0.87
C LEU A 40 -6.12 2.05 -2.05
N ALA A 41 -6.01 1.29 -3.14
CA ALA A 41 -6.90 1.42 -4.29
C ALA A 41 -8.37 1.15 -3.91
N ALA A 42 -8.64 0.14 -3.07
CA ALA A 42 -9.98 -0.12 -2.57
C ALA A 42 -10.49 1.01 -1.66
N LEU A 43 -9.66 1.54 -0.77
CA LEU A 43 -10.04 2.65 0.12
C LEU A 43 -10.22 3.99 -0.62
N ALA A 44 -9.68 4.12 -1.84
CA ALA A 44 -9.97 5.27 -2.71
C ALA A 44 -11.43 5.29 -3.21
N GLU A 45 -12.13 4.15 -3.21
CA GLU A 45 -13.57 4.08 -3.50
C GLU A 45 -14.43 4.65 -2.34
N GLY A 46 -13.85 4.72 -1.13
CA GLY A 46 -14.51 5.21 0.08
C GLY A 46 -14.12 4.42 1.33
N PRO A 47 -14.75 4.73 2.49
CA PRO A 47 -14.46 4.03 3.74
C PRO A 47 -15.01 2.59 3.74
N TYR A 48 -14.24 1.66 4.32
CA TYR A 48 -14.65 0.26 4.46
C TYR A 48 -14.56 -0.24 5.90
N ARG A 49 -15.51 -1.10 6.28
CA ARG A 49 -15.32 -2.02 7.41
C ARG A 49 -14.34 -3.13 7.05
N PHE A 50 -13.62 -3.66 8.04
CA PHE A 50 -12.61 -4.72 7.82
C PHE A 50 -13.09 -5.87 6.93
N GLY A 51 -14.25 -6.47 7.25
CA GLY A 51 -14.78 -7.60 6.48
C GLY A 51 -15.22 -7.23 5.06
N ALA A 52 -15.65 -5.99 4.83
CA ALA A 52 -15.98 -5.52 3.49
C ALA A 52 -14.70 -5.28 2.67
N LEU A 53 -13.68 -4.65 3.27
CA LEU A 53 -12.39 -4.45 2.63
C LEU A 53 -11.73 -5.79 2.28
N ARG A 54 -11.80 -6.78 3.18
CA ARG A 54 -11.28 -8.13 2.92
C ARG A 54 -11.93 -8.82 1.73
N ARG A 55 -13.23 -8.60 1.51
CA ARG A 55 -13.92 -9.12 0.31
C ARG A 55 -13.53 -8.36 -0.95
N ARG A 56 -13.29 -7.05 -0.84
CA ARG A 56 -12.86 -6.21 -1.96
C ARG A 56 -11.43 -6.54 -2.41
N VAL A 57 -10.56 -6.88 -1.46
CA VAL A 57 -9.18 -7.32 -1.68
C VAL A 57 -9.16 -8.86 -1.68
N ASP A 58 -9.76 -9.46 -2.70
CA ASP A 58 -9.93 -10.91 -2.77
C ASP A 58 -8.59 -11.68 -2.67
N GLY A 59 -8.62 -12.83 -2.02
CA GLY A 59 -7.44 -13.67 -1.78
C GLY A 59 -6.55 -13.27 -0.59
N VAL A 60 -6.81 -12.13 0.08
CA VAL A 60 -6.07 -11.76 1.30
C VAL A 60 -6.59 -12.50 2.55
N SER A 61 -5.66 -13.01 3.36
CA SER A 61 -6.01 -13.55 4.68
C SER A 61 -6.31 -12.42 5.68
N GLU A 62 -7.10 -12.70 6.71
CA GLU A 62 -7.40 -11.71 7.76
C GLU A 62 -6.12 -11.20 8.43
N ARG A 63 -5.20 -12.11 8.77
CA ARG A 63 -3.91 -11.75 9.37
C ARG A 63 -3.14 -10.77 8.49
N MET A 64 -3.07 -11.03 7.19
CA MET A 64 -2.28 -10.22 6.27
C MET A 64 -2.92 -8.86 6.00
N LEU A 65 -4.25 -8.80 5.89
CA LEU A 65 -4.95 -7.52 5.77
C LEU A 65 -4.79 -6.69 7.04
N ALA A 66 -4.92 -7.29 8.22
CA ALA A 66 -4.72 -6.59 9.50
C ALA A 66 -3.30 -6.03 9.61
N GLN A 67 -2.28 -6.82 9.26
CA GLN A 67 -0.89 -6.36 9.25
C GLN A 67 -0.66 -5.21 8.24
N THR A 68 -1.26 -5.31 7.05
CA THR A 68 -1.17 -4.27 6.02
C THR A 68 -1.79 -2.97 6.50
N LEU A 69 -3.03 -3.03 7.03
CA LEU A 69 -3.72 -1.84 7.54
C LEU A 69 -2.97 -1.21 8.73
N GLN A 70 -2.42 -2.01 9.64
CA GLN A 70 -1.61 -1.50 10.74
C GLN A 70 -0.37 -0.74 10.25
N GLN A 71 0.28 -1.24 9.20
CA GLN A 71 1.45 -0.58 8.64
C GLN A 71 1.08 0.71 7.89
N LEU A 72 0.02 0.68 7.08
CA LEU A 72 -0.48 1.88 6.39
C LEU A 72 -1.01 2.94 7.36
N GLU A 73 -1.60 2.53 8.49
CA GLU A 73 -1.99 3.42 9.58
C GLU A 73 -0.76 4.04 10.25
N ARG A 74 0.27 3.23 10.53
CA ARG A 74 1.55 3.72 11.08
C ARG A 74 2.24 4.72 10.15
N ASP A 75 2.15 4.51 8.83
CA ASP A 75 2.71 5.38 7.81
C ASP A 75 1.84 6.63 7.56
N GLY A 76 0.68 6.75 8.23
CA GLY A 76 -0.21 7.90 8.13
C GLY A 76 -1.07 7.94 6.86
N LEU A 77 -1.17 6.81 6.15
CA LEU A 77 -1.92 6.70 4.89
C LEU A 77 -3.38 6.29 5.11
N VAL A 78 -3.64 5.53 6.18
CA VAL A 78 -4.96 5.02 6.53
C VAL A 78 -5.37 5.52 7.91
N HIS A 79 -6.58 6.03 8.02
CA HIS A 79 -7.22 6.35 9.28
C HIS A 79 -8.11 5.18 9.71
N ARG A 80 -7.98 4.76 10.98
CA ARG A 80 -8.82 3.74 11.61
C ARG A 80 -9.73 4.40 12.64
N GLU A 81 -11.03 4.28 12.45
CA GLU A 81 -12.03 4.88 13.32
C GLU A 81 -12.94 3.81 13.95
N VAL A 82 -13.16 3.89 15.25
CA VAL A 82 -14.19 3.09 15.94
C VAL A 82 -15.50 3.86 15.88
N ARG A 83 -16.50 3.32 15.19
CA ARG A 83 -17.84 3.90 15.08
C ARG A 83 -18.74 3.39 16.20
N GLU A 84 -19.34 4.33 16.93
CA GLU A 84 -20.33 4.08 17.98
C GLU A 84 -21.72 3.73 17.40
N THR A 85 -21.78 2.73 16.53
CA THR A 85 -23.04 2.15 16.05
C THR A 85 -23.49 1.01 16.96
N ILE A 86 -24.71 0.50 16.76
CA ILE A 86 -25.18 -0.75 17.38
C ILE A 86 -25.33 -1.81 16.28
N PRO A 87 -24.50 -2.87 16.26
CA PRO A 87 -23.30 -3.10 17.09
C PRO A 87 -22.13 -2.18 16.72
N PRO A 88 -21.16 -1.93 17.63
CA PRO A 88 -19.97 -1.13 17.33
C PRO A 88 -19.18 -1.74 16.19
N ASN A 89 -18.61 -0.90 15.32
CA ASN A 89 -17.83 -1.37 14.18
C ASN A 89 -16.58 -0.49 13.96
N VAL A 90 -15.62 -1.02 13.21
CA VAL A 90 -14.39 -0.31 12.86
C VAL A 90 -14.40 -0.03 11.36
N GLU A 91 -14.17 1.23 11.01
CA GLU A 91 -14.01 1.69 9.62
C GLU A 91 -12.57 2.11 9.37
N TYR A 92 -12.15 1.93 8.12
CA TYR A 92 -10.88 2.38 7.59
C TYR A 92 -11.17 3.33 6.43
N SER A 93 -10.46 4.45 6.38
CA SER A 93 -10.51 5.43 5.29
C SER A 93 -9.10 5.89 4.95
N LEU A 94 -8.91 6.51 3.79
CA LEU A 94 -7.65 7.19 3.50
C LEU A 94 -7.54 8.47 4.33
N THR A 95 -6.31 8.87 4.64
CA THR A 95 -5.98 10.25 5.04
C THR A 95 -5.75 11.10 3.79
N PRO A 96 -5.61 12.44 3.89
CA PRO A 96 -5.26 13.25 2.71
C PRO A 96 -3.97 12.80 2.00
N LEU A 97 -2.95 12.36 2.76
CA LEU A 97 -1.73 11.78 2.19
C LEU A 97 -2.01 10.42 1.52
N GLY A 98 -2.86 9.60 2.13
CA GLY A 98 -3.30 8.33 1.56
C GLY A 98 -4.05 8.50 0.23
N GLU A 99 -4.89 9.54 0.12
CA GLU A 99 -5.63 9.87 -1.10
C GLU A 99 -4.69 10.23 -2.26
N GLU A 100 -3.70 11.09 -2.01
CA GLU A 100 -2.71 11.48 -3.04
C GLU A 100 -1.92 10.27 -3.56
N ILE A 101 -1.49 9.38 -2.65
CA ILE A 101 -0.76 8.17 -3.04
C ILE A 101 -1.69 7.19 -3.76
N ALA A 102 -2.90 6.98 -3.27
CA ALA A 102 -3.85 6.05 -3.87
C ALA A 102 -4.23 6.48 -5.30
N GLU A 103 -4.37 7.78 -5.58
CA GLU A 103 -4.62 8.30 -6.93
C GLU A 103 -3.54 7.84 -7.92
N ARG A 104 -2.26 7.96 -7.55
CA ARG A 104 -1.13 7.52 -8.38
C ARG A 104 -1.13 6.01 -8.60
N LEU A 105 -1.45 5.24 -7.57
CA LEU A 105 -1.52 3.78 -7.65
C LEU A 105 -2.68 3.31 -8.53
N THR A 106 -3.86 3.92 -8.38
CA THR A 106 -5.03 3.61 -9.21
C THR A 106 -4.72 3.90 -10.68
N GLY A 107 -4.07 5.03 -10.99
CA GLY A 107 -3.63 5.32 -12.35
C GLY A 107 -2.65 4.28 -12.92
N LEU A 108 -1.74 3.74 -12.09
CA LEU A 108 -0.86 2.66 -12.50
C LEU A 108 -1.62 1.34 -12.72
N ILE A 109 -2.59 1.02 -11.86
CA ILE A 109 -3.45 -0.16 -12.01
C ILE A 109 -4.21 -0.10 -13.33
N ASP A 110 -4.90 1.01 -13.59
CA ASP A 110 -5.67 1.23 -14.83
C ASP A 110 -4.77 1.10 -16.08
N LEU A 111 -3.56 1.66 -16.01
CA LEU A 111 -2.58 1.55 -17.09
C LEU A 111 -2.17 0.09 -17.34
N LEU A 112 -1.88 -0.68 -16.28
CA LEU A 112 -1.52 -2.09 -16.41
C LEU A 112 -2.69 -2.92 -16.96
N GLU A 113 -3.89 -2.71 -16.43
CA GLU A 113 -5.10 -3.41 -16.88
C GLU A 113 -5.37 -3.17 -18.37
N SER A 114 -5.21 -1.93 -18.84
CA SER A 114 -5.36 -1.59 -20.26
C SER A 114 -4.31 -2.23 -21.19
N HIS A 115 -3.13 -2.59 -20.67
CA HIS A 115 -2.04 -3.21 -21.43
C HIS A 115 -1.91 -4.71 -21.22
N MET A 116 -2.86 -5.36 -20.53
CA MET A 116 -2.82 -6.81 -20.31
C MET A 116 -2.68 -7.63 -21.61
N PRO A 117 -3.34 -7.29 -22.74
CA PRO A 117 -3.13 -8.02 -24.00
C PRO A 117 -1.68 -8.01 -24.48
N ASP A 118 -1.00 -6.86 -24.40
CA ASP A 118 0.39 -6.72 -24.82
C ASP A 118 1.34 -7.48 -23.89
N ILE A 119 1.07 -7.41 -22.58
CA ILE A 119 1.81 -8.15 -21.54
C ILE A 119 1.65 -9.66 -21.77
N TYR A 120 0.44 -10.16 -22.01
CA TYR A 120 0.21 -11.58 -22.32
C TYR A 120 0.93 -12.00 -23.60
N ALA A 121 0.91 -11.18 -24.65
CA ALA A 121 1.65 -11.46 -25.87
C ALA A 121 3.16 -11.53 -25.62
N ALA A 122 3.71 -10.66 -24.75
CA ALA A 122 5.11 -10.69 -24.36
C ALA A 122 5.48 -11.94 -23.55
N GLN A 123 4.63 -12.36 -22.60
CA GLN A 123 4.81 -13.58 -21.81
C GLN A 123 4.83 -14.82 -22.71
N ASN A 124 3.86 -14.97 -23.60
CA ASN A 124 3.81 -16.08 -24.55
C ASN A 124 5.06 -16.16 -25.45
N ARG A 125 5.61 -15.01 -25.87
CA ARG A 125 6.87 -14.97 -26.64
C ARG A 125 8.09 -15.36 -25.81
N TYR A 126 8.08 -15.12 -24.50
CA TYR A 126 9.15 -15.53 -23.60
C TYR A 126 9.08 -17.03 -23.32
N ASP A 127 7.88 -17.56 -23.01
CA ASP A 127 7.66 -18.97 -22.68
C ASP A 127 7.89 -19.92 -23.87
N ALA A 128 7.81 -19.40 -25.10
CA ALA A 128 8.09 -20.14 -26.32
C ALA A 128 9.58 -20.15 -26.74
N ARG A 129 10.47 -19.48 -25.99
CA ARG A 129 11.93 -19.51 -26.22
C ARG A 129 12.59 -20.66 -25.48
#